data_AF-X0SJ28-F1
#
_entry.id   AF-X0SJ28-F1
#
_cell.length_a   1.000
_cell.length_b   1.000
_cell.length_c   1.000
_cell.angle_alpha   90.00
_cell.angle_beta   90.00
_cell.angle_gamma   90.00
#
_symmetry.space_group_name_H-M   'P 1'
#
loop_
_entity.id
_entity.type
_entity.pdbx_description
1 polymer ?
#
loop_
_entity_poly.entity_id
_entity_poly.type
_entity_poly.pdbx_seq_one_letter_code
_entity_poly.pdbx_strand_id
1 'polypeptide(L)'
;ASFLPWGNMIRLLRKAKRPPDAMDIDVYHGGKKELDEFDPEMMGQGEGMLTEGPGAYTTEDPTSASFFTRMGGGQEATGHVTKFDLPDEDLPFYADFAKDFEGQTKEVQKALRQLYPDWKMPEGPIDPYRKFDWKDPVTNHPVRQLSEEVLESGMGGSELVELEELRQRLMAAGLRGTRYIDDLNVKGDVENYMTLDPSRLRKLGAEEVNVAEMIKKDPSILQRYPLLGEGVREAEYDEVFDIVKKWEDSQ
;
A
#
# COMPACT_ATOMS: atom_id res chain seq x y z
N ALA A 1 -36.05 1.14 18.16
CA ALA A 1 -34.72 0.51 18.22
C ALA A 1 -34.03 0.77 16.89
N SER A 2 -33.04 1.65 16.87
CA SER A 2 -32.25 1.94 15.67
C SER A 2 -31.33 0.75 15.41
N PHE A 3 -31.58 0.03 14.32
CA PHE A 3 -30.70 -1.03 13.84
C PHE A 3 -29.35 -0.39 13.47
N LEU A 4 -28.27 -0.86 14.10
CA LEU A 4 -26.91 -0.57 13.63
C LEU A 4 -26.78 -1.10 12.21
N PRO A 5 -26.28 -0.31 11.25
CA PRO A 5 -25.99 -0.79 9.90
C PRO A 5 -25.14 -2.06 9.97
N TRP A 6 -25.43 -3.05 9.13
CA TRP A 6 -24.77 -4.36 9.13
C TRP A 6 -23.23 -4.26 9.09
N GLY A 7 -22.68 -3.25 8.41
CA GLY A 7 -21.24 -2.94 8.42
C GLY A 7 -20.69 -2.58 9.80
N ASN A 8 -21.45 -1.84 10.62
CA ASN A 8 -21.06 -1.51 11.99
C ASN A 8 -21.12 -2.75 12.90
N MET A 9 -22.06 -3.67 12.64
CA MET A 9 -22.16 -4.94 13.36
C MET A 9 -20.97 -5.86 13.06
N ILE A 10 -20.55 -5.95 11.79
CA ILE A 10 -19.36 -6.71 11.38
C ILE A 10 -18.09 -6.09 11.99
N ARG A 11 -17.96 -4.76 11.98
CA ARG A 11 -16.84 -4.06 12.64
C ARG A 11 -16.79 -4.35 14.15
N LEU A 12 -17.94 -4.35 14.83
CA LEU A 12 -18.05 -4.68 16.26
C LEU A 12 -17.72 -6.15 16.56
N LEU A 13 -18.14 -7.08 15.69
CA LEU A 13 -17.84 -8.50 15.84
C LEU A 13 -16.36 -8.82 15.58
N ARG A 14 -15.71 -8.10 14.66
CA ARG A 14 -14.24 -8.16 14.46
C ARG A 14 -13.50 -7.62 15.69
N LYS A 15 -13.96 -6.51 16.28
CA LYS A 15 -13.42 -5.97 17.55
C LYS A 15 -13.49 -6.98 18.71
N ALA A 16 -14.57 -7.75 18.80
CA ALA A 16 -14.77 -8.71 19.90
C ALA A 16 -13.83 -9.92 19.85
N LYS A 17 -13.19 -10.22 18.71
CA LYS A 17 -12.22 -11.32 18.54
C LYS A 17 -10.76 -10.87 18.62
N ARG A 18 -10.52 -9.57 18.73
CA ARG A 18 -9.18 -9.01 18.79
C ARG A 18 -8.59 -9.11 20.20
N PRO A 19 -7.26 -9.28 20.34
CA PRO A 19 -6.58 -8.99 21.59
C PRO A 19 -6.98 -7.61 22.12
N PRO A 20 -7.13 -7.42 23.44
CA PRO A 20 -7.63 -6.17 24.02
C PRO A 20 -6.73 -4.93 23.76
N ASP A 21 -5.54 -5.15 23.20
CA ASP A 21 -4.54 -4.17 22.81
C ASP A 21 -4.33 -4.08 21.28
N ALA A 22 -5.12 -4.79 20.48
CA ALA A 22 -5.08 -4.69 19.02
C ALA A 22 -5.83 -3.42 18.55
N MET A 23 -5.15 -2.65 17.71
CA MET A 23 -5.63 -1.53 16.93
C MET A 23 -6.65 -1.96 15.86
N ASP A 24 -7.17 -0.97 15.11
CA ASP A 24 -8.49 -1.07 14.48
C ASP A 24 -8.46 -1.52 12.99
N ILE A 25 -7.32 -1.49 12.28
CA ILE A 25 -7.21 -1.89 10.86
C ILE A 25 -6.23 -3.05 10.67
N ASP A 26 -6.70 -4.12 10.02
CA ASP A 26 -5.85 -5.24 9.60
C ASP A 26 -5.22 -4.88 8.25
N VAL A 27 -3.89 -4.89 8.19
CA VAL A 27 -3.14 -4.70 6.95
C VAL A 27 -2.16 -5.85 6.72
N TYR A 28 -1.77 -6.09 5.48
CA TYR A 28 -1.00 -7.25 5.06
C TYR A 28 0.22 -6.81 4.27
N HIS A 29 1.32 -7.52 4.50
CA HIS A 29 2.58 -7.35 3.78
C HIS A 29 2.99 -8.68 3.16
N GLY A 30 3.32 -8.67 1.88
CA GLY A 30 3.86 -9.85 1.20
C GLY A 30 5.35 -9.75 1.02
N GLY A 31 6.07 -10.82 1.34
CA GLY A 31 7.52 -10.88 1.18
C GLY A 31 8.02 -12.31 1.03
N LYS A 32 9.31 -12.47 0.72
CA LYS A 32 9.93 -13.80 0.67
C LYS A 32 10.13 -14.39 2.05
N LYS A 33 10.49 -13.56 3.02
CA LYS A 33 10.68 -13.98 4.41
C LYS A 33 9.46 -13.68 5.25
N GLU A 34 9.23 -14.51 6.25
CA GLU A 34 8.41 -14.13 7.38
C GLU A 34 9.10 -12.98 8.11
N LEU A 35 8.36 -11.90 8.38
CA LEU A 35 8.84 -10.77 9.16
C LEU A 35 8.35 -10.92 10.59
N ASP A 36 9.24 -10.86 11.57
CA ASP A 36 8.87 -10.70 12.98
C ASP A 36 8.54 -9.24 13.31
N GLU A 37 9.33 -8.34 12.74
CA GLU A 37 9.13 -6.91 12.71
C GLU A 37 9.64 -6.35 11.38
N PHE A 38 9.25 -5.12 11.06
CA PHE A 38 9.85 -4.39 9.96
C PHE A 38 11.16 -3.76 10.46
N ASP A 39 12.28 -4.22 9.90
CA ASP A 39 13.62 -3.69 10.13
C ASP A 39 14.08 -2.73 9.00
N PRO A 40 14.14 -1.41 9.25
CA PRO A 40 14.67 -0.44 8.29
C PRO A 40 16.09 -0.75 7.78
N GLU A 41 16.90 -1.58 8.45
CA GLU A 41 18.22 -2.00 7.92
C GLU A 41 18.11 -2.97 6.73
N MET A 42 16.93 -3.55 6.52
CA MET A 42 16.64 -4.51 5.45
C MET A 42 16.07 -3.85 4.19
N MET A 43 16.01 -2.50 4.11
CA MET A 43 15.52 -1.83 2.89
C MET A 43 16.37 -2.17 1.67
N GLY A 44 15.74 -2.39 0.51
CA GLY A 44 16.44 -2.60 -0.76
C GLY A 44 17.07 -3.99 -0.93
N GLN A 45 16.90 -4.91 0.04
CA GLN A 45 17.46 -6.26 -0.03
C GLN A 45 16.58 -7.26 -0.81
N GLY A 46 15.39 -6.85 -1.28
CA GLY A 46 14.50 -7.70 -2.07
C GLY A 46 13.84 -8.84 -1.28
N GLU A 47 13.84 -8.77 0.06
CA GLU A 47 13.28 -9.80 0.95
C GLU A 47 11.82 -9.53 1.35
N GLY A 48 11.10 -8.72 0.56
CA GLY A 48 9.80 -8.15 0.93
C GLY A 48 9.91 -6.85 1.71
N MET A 49 10.98 -6.65 2.46
CA MET A 49 11.29 -5.36 3.07
C MET A 49 11.81 -4.36 2.03
N LEU A 50 10.90 -3.51 1.57
CA LEU A 50 11.15 -2.34 0.72
C LEU A 50 11.86 -2.67 -0.59
N THR A 51 11.08 -3.06 -1.59
CA THR A 51 11.52 -2.91 -2.97
C THR A 51 11.43 -1.44 -3.39
N GLU A 52 10.57 -0.65 -2.74
CA GLU A 52 10.23 0.70 -3.17
C GLU A 52 9.95 1.61 -1.95
N GLY A 53 10.66 2.74 -1.77
CA GLY A 53 10.18 3.92 -1.04
C GLY A 53 10.63 4.03 0.44
N PRO A 54 10.22 5.10 1.16
CA PRO A 54 10.79 5.47 2.46
C PRO A 54 10.12 4.80 3.67
N GLY A 55 9.29 3.75 3.50
CA GLY A 55 8.52 3.17 4.62
C GLY A 55 8.02 1.76 4.36
N ALA A 56 7.33 1.17 5.35
CA ALA A 56 6.76 -0.18 5.25
C ALA A 56 5.44 -0.18 4.46
N TYR A 57 5.38 -0.99 3.40
CA TYR A 57 4.23 -1.08 2.50
C TYR A 57 3.29 -2.21 2.92
N THR A 58 2.01 -1.88 3.08
CA THR A 58 0.96 -2.83 3.48
C THR A 58 -0.34 -2.53 2.74
N THR A 59 -1.25 -3.51 2.69
CA THR A 59 -2.53 -3.42 1.98
C THR A 59 -3.67 -3.98 2.84
N GLU A 60 -4.91 -3.53 2.67
CA GLU A 60 -6.06 -4.12 3.40
C GLU A 60 -6.44 -5.52 2.92
N ASP A 61 -5.93 -5.94 1.76
CA ASP A 61 -6.29 -7.21 1.14
C ASP A 61 -5.10 -8.19 1.05
N PRO A 62 -5.16 -9.36 1.72
CA PRO A 62 -4.08 -10.33 1.68
C PRO A 62 -3.82 -10.89 0.27
N THR A 63 -4.82 -10.86 -0.62
CA THR A 63 -4.64 -11.30 -2.02
C THR A 63 -3.70 -10.35 -2.77
N SER A 64 -3.89 -9.04 -2.63
CA SER A 64 -2.95 -8.04 -3.13
C SER A 64 -1.54 -8.23 -2.55
N ALA A 65 -1.43 -8.46 -1.22
CA ALA A 65 -0.15 -8.72 -0.57
C ALA A 65 0.57 -9.94 -1.17
N SER A 66 -0.17 -11.00 -1.52
CA SER A 66 0.41 -12.22 -2.09
C SER A 66 1.23 -11.99 -3.36
N PHE A 67 0.96 -10.94 -4.14
CA PHE A 67 1.76 -10.57 -5.31
C PHE A 67 3.24 -10.37 -4.95
N PHE A 68 3.50 -9.69 -3.85
CA PHE A 68 4.85 -9.33 -3.40
C PHE A 68 5.64 -10.49 -2.79
N THR A 69 4.99 -11.63 -2.49
CA THR A 69 5.69 -12.86 -2.05
C THR A 69 6.65 -13.42 -3.11
N ARG A 70 6.58 -12.89 -4.33
CA ARG A 70 7.32 -13.35 -5.51
C ARG A 70 8.42 -12.38 -5.94
N MET A 71 8.32 -11.13 -5.52
CA MET A 71 9.33 -10.10 -5.78
C MET A 71 10.53 -10.39 -4.88
N GLY A 72 11.66 -10.82 -5.45
CA GLY A 72 12.85 -11.26 -4.69
C GLY A 72 13.75 -12.30 -5.37
N GLY A 73 13.57 -12.57 -6.67
CA GLY A 73 14.56 -13.31 -7.48
C GLY A 73 14.58 -14.84 -7.31
N GLY A 74 13.58 -15.44 -6.68
CA GLY A 74 13.45 -16.90 -6.58
C GLY A 74 12.43 -17.47 -7.57
N GLN A 75 12.75 -18.59 -8.20
CA GLN A 75 11.85 -19.33 -9.11
C GLN A 75 10.61 -19.91 -8.40
N GLU A 76 10.58 -19.93 -7.06
CA GLU A 76 9.45 -20.47 -6.30
C GLU A 76 8.35 -19.43 -6.08
N ALA A 77 7.10 -19.80 -6.39
CA ALA A 77 5.90 -19.00 -6.15
C ALA A 77 5.47 -18.93 -4.67
N THR A 78 6.34 -19.37 -3.76
CA THR A 78 6.11 -19.41 -2.31
C THR A 78 6.76 -18.21 -1.62
N GLY A 79 6.07 -17.62 -0.65
CA GLY A 79 6.57 -16.64 0.30
C GLY A 79 5.59 -16.46 1.45
N HIS A 80 5.66 -15.35 2.16
CA HIS A 80 4.89 -15.11 3.37
C HIS A 80 4.01 -13.87 3.24
N VAL A 81 2.75 -14.01 3.62
CA VAL A 81 1.86 -12.87 3.88
C VAL A 81 1.82 -12.66 5.39
N THR A 82 2.41 -11.56 5.84
CA THR A 82 2.42 -11.17 7.26
C THR A 82 1.28 -10.19 7.51
N LYS A 83 0.46 -10.50 8.50
CA LYS A 83 -0.64 -9.67 8.96
C LYS A 83 -0.17 -8.73 10.08
N PHE A 84 -0.45 -7.46 9.91
CA PHE A 84 -0.19 -6.40 10.85
C PHE A 84 -1.47 -5.69 11.25
N ASP A 85 -1.34 -4.94 12.33
CA ASP A 85 -2.34 -4.10 12.92
C ASP A 85 -1.88 -2.65 12.83
N LEU A 86 -2.67 -1.81 12.14
CA LEU A 86 -2.40 -0.38 11.95
C LEU A 86 -3.27 0.45 12.94
N PRO A 87 -2.67 1.33 13.75
CA PRO A 87 -3.39 2.22 14.67
C PRO A 87 -4.39 3.16 13.98
N ASP A 88 -5.67 3.13 14.39
CA ASP A 88 -6.69 4.11 13.93
C ASP A 88 -6.26 5.55 14.25
N GLU A 89 -5.55 5.74 15.37
CA GLU A 89 -4.98 7.02 15.80
C GLU A 89 -3.86 7.54 14.88
N ASP A 90 -3.33 6.69 14.00
CA ASP A 90 -2.32 7.06 13.02
C ASP A 90 -2.91 7.59 11.73
N LEU A 91 -4.09 7.11 11.33
CA LEU A 91 -4.73 7.45 10.06
C LEU A 91 -4.89 8.96 9.84
N PRO A 92 -5.18 9.80 10.85
CA PRO A 92 -5.21 11.24 10.65
C PRO A 92 -3.88 11.82 10.16
N PHE A 93 -2.76 11.12 10.30
CA PHE A 93 -1.41 11.55 9.89
C PHE A 93 -0.95 10.88 8.59
N TYR A 94 -1.84 10.15 7.90
CA TYR A 94 -1.55 9.51 6.61
C TYR A 94 -2.05 10.38 5.46
N ALA A 95 -1.12 10.85 4.62
CA ALA A 95 -1.47 11.64 3.45
C ALA A 95 -2.20 10.77 2.41
N ASP A 96 -3.36 11.22 1.96
CA ASP A 96 -4.22 10.48 1.03
C ASP A 96 -4.00 10.90 -0.41
N PHE A 97 -3.38 10.05 -1.21
CA PHE A 97 -3.09 10.38 -2.60
C PHE A 97 -4.35 10.44 -3.48
N ALA A 98 -5.49 9.91 -3.03
CA ALA A 98 -6.77 10.07 -3.72
C ALA A 98 -7.45 11.43 -3.43
N LYS A 99 -6.93 12.22 -2.47
CA LYS A 99 -7.53 13.50 -2.07
C LYS A 99 -6.62 14.68 -2.38
N ASP A 100 -7.27 15.80 -2.70
CA ASP A 100 -6.60 17.09 -2.71
C ASP A 100 -6.27 17.57 -1.27
N PHE A 101 -5.62 18.72 -1.17
CA PHE A 101 -5.10 19.29 0.07
C PHE A 101 -6.24 19.61 1.03
N GLU A 102 -7.38 20.11 0.52
CA GLU A 102 -8.53 20.44 1.34
C GLU A 102 -9.24 19.19 1.86
N GLY A 103 -9.21 18.10 1.10
CA GLY A 103 -9.71 16.78 1.49
C GLY A 103 -8.83 16.06 2.52
N GLN A 104 -7.58 16.49 2.73
CA GLN A 104 -6.71 15.96 3.77
C GLN A 104 -7.21 16.32 5.17
N THR A 105 -6.79 15.54 6.16
CA THR A 105 -6.96 15.87 7.58
C THR A 105 -6.19 17.14 7.95
N LYS A 106 -6.52 17.74 9.10
CA LYS A 106 -5.84 18.96 9.57
C LYS A 106 -4.36 18.70 9.86
N GLU A 107 -4.05 17.51 10.34
CA GLU A 107 -2.71 17.05 10.66
C GLU A 107 -1.87 16.94 9.39
N VAL A 108 -2.39 16.32 8.34
CA VAL A 108 -1.71 16.23 7.03
C VAL A 108 -1.59 17.61 6.38
N GLN A 109 -2.64 18.44 6.40
CA GLN A 109 -2.56 19.81 5.88
C GLN A 109 -1.45 20.61 6.57
N LYS A 110 -1.30 20.46 7.89
CA LYS A 110 -0.22 21.09 8.65
C LYS A 110 1.14 20.58 8.19
N ALA A 111 1.30 19.26 8.03
CA ALA A 111 2.55 18.66 7.58
C ALA A 111 2.92 19.12 6.16
N LEU A 112 1.98 19.15 5.22
CA LEU A 112 2.22 19.61 3.85
C LEU A 112 2.61 21.09 3.79
N ARG A 113 2.04 21.95 4.64
CA ARG A 113 2.49 23.35 4.76
C ARG A 113 3.91 23.49 5.31
N GLN A 114 4.34 22.56 6.15
CA GLN A 114 5.71 22.53 6.67
C GLN A 114 6.70 22.00 5.62
N LEU A 115 6.31 20.98 4.84
CA LEU A 115 7.13 20.42 3.77
C LEU A 115 7.28 21.37 2.59
N TYR A 116 6.20 22.09 2.25
CA TYR A 116 6.13 22.96 1.07
C TYR A 116 5.70 24.38 1.49
N PRO A 117 6.52 25.11 2.26
CA PRO A 117 6.16 26.41 2.82
C PRO A 117 5.96 27.50 1.76
N ASP A 118 6.61 27.35 0.60
CA ASP A 118 6.50 28.29 -0.52
C ASP A 118 5.26 28.02 -1.39
N TRP A 119 4.58 26.89 -1.19
CA TRP A 119 3.35 26.58 -1.92
C TRP A 119 2.21 27.48 -1.47
N LYS A 120 1.53 28.09 -2.45
CA LYS A 120 0.36 28.93 -2.24
C LYS A 120 -0.82 28.30 -2.96
N MET A 121 -1.92 28.11 -2.22
CA MET A 121 -3.20 27.78 -2.83
C MET A 121 -3.53 28.79 -3.92
N PRO A 122 -3.85 28.34 -5.15
CA PRO A 122 -4.32 29.26 -6.17
C PRO A 122 -5.63 29.95 -5.74
N GLU A 123 -5.70 31.25 -5.95
CA GLU A 123 -6.93 32.01 -5.83
C GLU A 123 -7.76 31.85 -7.12
N GLY A 124 -8.98 31.34 -7.02
CA GLY A 124 -9.95 31.28 -8.14
C GLY A 124 -10.38 29.87 -8.56
N PRO A 125 -11.32 29.77 -9.53
CA PRO A 125 -11.82 28.48 -10.01
C PRO A 125 -10.71 27.69 -10.72
N ILE A 126 -10.53 26.43 -10.32
CA ILE A 126 -9.64 25.48 -10.97
C ILE A 126 -10.31 25.04 -12.28
N ASP A 127 -9.65 25.26 -13.41
CA ASP A 127 -10.11 24.75 -14.71
C ASP A 127 -10.01 23.21 -14.72
N PRO A 128 -11.12 22.47 -14.84
CA PRO A 128 -11.11 21.01 -14.81
C PRO A 128 -10.41 20.39 -16.04
N TYR A 129 -10.09 21.17 -17.07
CA TYR A 129 -9.37 20.75 -18.28
C TYR A 129 -7.93 21.29 -18.34
N ARG A 130 -7.45 21.93 -17.26
CA ARG A 130 -6.09 22.47 -17.21
C ARG A 130 -5.07 21.36 -17.40
N LYS A 131 -4.26 21.46 -18.45
CA LYS A 131 -3.15 20.53 -18.70
C LYS A 131 -2.09 20.70 -17.62
N PHE A 132 -1.58 19.58 -17.14
CA PHE A 132 -0.52 19.50 -16.15
C PHE A 132 0.75 20.24 -16.58
N ASP A 133 1.29 21.06 -15.68
CA ASP A 133 2.57 21.74 -15.85
C ASP A 133 3.36 21.69 -14.53
N TRP A 134 4.57 21.13 -14.60
CA TRP A 134 5.54 20.98 -13.50
C TRP A 134 5.94 22.30 -12.83
N LYS A 135 5.70 23.44 -13.49
CA LYS A 135 6.00 24.79 -12.97
C LYS A 135 4.76 25.53 -12.50
N ASP A 136 3.59 24.93 -12.62
CA ASP A 136 2.31 25.57 -12.35
C ASP A 136 1.83 25.22 -10.93
N PRO A 137 1.81 26.18 -9.99
CA PRO A 137 1.35 25.95 -8.62
C PRO A 137 -0.13 25.57 -8.52
N VAL A 138 -0.90 25.69 -9.62
CA VAL A 138 -2.29 25.24 -9.71
C VAL A 138 -2.39 23.73 -9.98
N THR A 139 -1.44 23.15 -10.73
CA THR A 139 -1.40 21.70 -11.00
C THR A 139 -0.37 20.97 -10.14
N ASN A 140 0.62 21.69 -9.58
CA ASN A 140 1.60 21.19 -8.63
C ASN A 140 1.01 21.18 -7.21
N HIS A 141 0.17 20.19 -6.98
CA HIS A 141 -0.55 19.97 -5.74
C HIS A 141 0.38 19.36 -4.68
N PRO A 142 0.48 19.87 -3.44
CA PRO A 142 1.47 19.39 -2.45
C PRO A 142 1.31 17.90 -2.10
N VAL A 143 0.09 17.36 -2.16
CA VAL A 143 -0.13 15.90 -2.03
C VAL A 143 0.41 15.14 -3.24
N ARG A 144 0.35 15.72 -4.44
CA ARG A 144 0.88 15.12 -5.66
C ARG A 144 2.40 15.19 -5.71
N GLN A 145 3.00 16.32 -5.33
CA GLN A 145 4.44 16.43 -5.17
C GLN A 145 4.96 15.41 -4.15
N LEU A 146 4.27 15.27 -3.01
CA LEU A 146 4.58 14.22 -2.05
C LEU A 146 4.44 12.82 -2.65
N SER A 147 3.39 12.57 -3.43
CA SER A 147 3.18 11.29 -4.11
C SER A 147 4.28 10.98 -5.10
N GLU A 148 4.73 11.96 -5.89
CA GLU A 148 5.84 11.80 -6.84
C GLU A 148 7.14 11.53 -6.08
N GLU A 149 7.47 12.31 -5.04
CA GLU A 149 8.66 12.09 -4.21
C GLU A 149 8.67 10.69 -3.56
N VAL A 150 7.52 10.20 -3.10
CA VAL A 150 7.39 8.86 -2.48
C VAL A 150 7.41 7.72 -3.50
N LEU A 151 6.75 7.88 -4.66
CA LEU A 151 6.67 6.83 -5.68
C LEU A 151 7.92 6.76 -6.57
N GLU A 152 8.51 7.90 -6.95
CA GLU A 152 9.74 7.94 -7.75
C GLU A 152 10.95 7.42 -6.97
N SER A 153 11.04 7.75 -5.68
CA SER A 153 12.04 7.15 -4.80
C SER A 153 11.80 5.65 -4.61
N GLY A 154 10.55 5.22 -4.78
CA GLY A 154 10.12 3.84 -4.85
C GLY A 154 10.72 3.02 -5.98
N MET A 155 10.61 3.48 -7.21
CA MET A 155 10.89 2.66 -8.39
C MET A 155 12.39 2.48 -8.72
N GLY A 156 13.26 2.39 -7.70
CA GLY A 156 14.70 2.13 -7.84
C GLY A 156 15.51 3.33 -8.36
N GLY A 157 14.94 4.53 -8.31
CA GLY A 157 15.59 5.76 -8.76
C GLY A 157 16.51 6.43 -7.74
N SER A 158 16.36 6.11 -6.45
CA SER A 158 17.04 6.79 -5.34
C SER A 158 18.01 5.89 -4.58
N GLU A 159 19.11 6.48 -4.09
CA GLU A 159 20.02 5.79 -3.17
C GLU A 159 19.37 5.61 -1.78
N LEU A 160 19.77 4.58 -1.02
CA LEU A 160 19.25 4.32 0.33
C LEU A 160 19.34 5.52 1.28
N VAL A 161 20.39 6.34 1.12
CA VAL A 161 20.58 7.56 1.92
C VAL A 161 19.48 8.59 1.61
N GLU A 162 19.10 8.76 0.35
CA GLU A 162 18.04 9.67 -0.07
C GLU A 162 16.67 9.22 0.47
N LEU A 163 16.44 7.91 0.53
CA LEU A 163 15.22 7.32 1.11
C LEU A 163 15.10 7.58 2.61
N GLU A 164 16.18 7.42 3.37
CA GLU A 164 16.17 7.70 4.81
C GLU A 164 16.04 9.21 5.09
N GLU A 165 16.70 10.06 4.31
CA GLU A 165 16.53 11.52 4.42
C GLU A 165 15.09 11.95 4.11
N LEU A 166 14.48 11.38 3.06
CA LEU A 166 13.07 11.60 2.75
C LEU A 166 12.19 11.15 3.92
N ARG A 167 12.39 9.92 4.43
CA ARG A 167 11.64 9.38 5.57
C ARG A 167 11.69 10.31 6.78
N GLN A 168 12.89 10.74 7.17
CA GLN A 168 13.11 11.64 8.30
C GLN A 168 12.44 12.99 8.10
N ARG A 169 12.52 13.55 6.88
CA ARG A 169 11.87 14.82 6.55
C ARG A 169 10.34 14.73 6.67
N LEU A 170 9.74 13.64 6.16
CA LEU A 170 8.30 13.41 6.25
C LEU A 170 7.84 13.22 7.70
N MET A 171 8.58 12.44 8.49
CA MET A 171 8.31 12.26 9.92
C MET A 171 8.45 13.56 10.72
N ALA A 172 9.48 14.37 10.42
CA ALA A 172 9.69 15.67 11.08
C ALA A 172 8.58 16.69 10.76
N ALA A 173 7.91 16.56 9.62
CA ALA A 173 6.72 17.33 9.27
C ALA A 173 5.45 16.84 10.00
N GLY A 174 5.51 15.66 10.64
CA GLY A 174 4.41 15.07 11.39
C GLY A 174 3.57 14.06 10.61
N LEU A 175 4.01 13.62 9.42
CA LEU A 175 3.37 12.49 8.74
C LEU A 175 3.76 11.18 9.43
N ARG A 176 2.82 10.23 9.43
CA ARG A 176 3.08 8.83 9.84
C ARG A 176 3.12 7.89 8.64
N GLY A 177 2.61 8.33 7.51
CA GLY A 177 2.55 7.52 6.31
C GLY A 177 1.78 8.16 5.17
N THR A 178 1.49 7.35 4.17
CA THR A 178 0.63 7.70 3.03
C THR A 178 -0.38 6.58 2.82
N ARG A 179 -1.54 6.94 2.28
CA ARG A 179 -2.57 6.00 1.82
C ARG A 179 -2.83 6.25 0.34
N TYR A 180 -2.92 5.17 -0.42
CA TYR A 180 -2.99 5.22 -1.87
C TYR A 180 -3.74 4.01 -2.42
N ILE A 181 -4.21 4.14 -3.66
CA ILE A 181 -4.79 3.06 -4.45
C ILE A 181 -3.76 2.71 -5.51
N ASP A 182 -3.49 1.42 -5.71
CA ASP A 182 -2.61 0.94 -6.78
C ASP A 182 -3.40 0.28 -7.91
N ASP A 183 -2.68 -0.07 -8.98
CA ASP A 183 -3.24 -0.72 -10.16
C ASP A 183 -3.23 -2.26 -10.07
N LEU A 184 -2.80 -2.86 -8.96
CA LEU A 184 -2.83 -4.32 -8.78
C LEU A 184 -4.27 -4.82 -8.72
N ASN A 185 -5.15 -4.05 -8.07
CA ASN A 185 -6.58 -4.32 -8.01
C ASN A 185 -7.33 -3.48 -9.06
N VAL A 186 -7.85 -4.13 -10.11
CA VAL A 186 -8.54 -3.42 -11.20
C VAL A 186 -9.82 -2.69 -10.77
N LYS A 187 -10.39 -3.03 -9.62
CA LYS A 187 -11.56 -2.32 -9.08
C LYS A 187 -11.19 -1.00 -8.40
N GLY A 188 -9.92 -0.80 -8.02
CA GLY A 188 -9.46 0.39 -7.31
C GLY A 188 -10.15 0.62 -5.96
N ASP A 189 -10.62 -0.45 -5.31
CA ASP A 189 -11.39 -0.42 -4.06
C ASP A 189 -10.64 -1.02 -2.86
N VAL A 190 -9.32 -1.21 -3.00
CA VAL A 190 -8.42 -1.65 -1.92
C VAL A 190 -7.49 -0.50 -1.59
N GLU A 191 -7.42 -0.17 -0.30
CA GLU A 191 -6.47 0.81 0.20
C GLU A 191 -5.12 0.15 0.51
N ASN A 192 -4.07 0.89 0.19
CA ASN A 192 -2.70 0.56 0.54
C ASN A 192 -2.11 1.65 1.41
N TYR A 193 -1.11 1.28 2.21
CA TYR A 193 -0.50 2.14 3.20
C TYR A 193 1.01 2.00 3.14
N MET A 194 1.72 3.13 3.05
CA MET A 194 3.14 3.20 3.37
C MET A 194 3.29 3.82 4.76
N THR A 195 3.93 3.11 5.68
CA THR A 195 4.14 3.53 7.07
C THR A 195 5.59 3.93 7.30
N LEU A 196 5.84 5.20 7.65
CA LEU A 196 7.21 5.75 7.77
C LEU A 196 7.98 5.18 8.97
N ASP A 197 7.28 4.93 10.07
CA ASP A 197 7.82 4.30 11.26
C ASP A 197 7.21 2.90 11.41
N PRO A 198 7.87 1.85 10.92
CA PRO A 198 7.29 0.53 10.92
C PRO A 198 7.08 -0.08 12.31
N SER A 199 7.72 0.45 13.36
CA SER A 199 7.49 0.03 14.74
C SER A 199 6.05 0.29 15.22
N ARG A 200 5.31 1.12 14.48
CA ARG A 200 3.88 1.39 14.72
C ARG A 200 2.97 0.26 14.24
N LEU A 201 3.47 -0.63 13.38
CA LEU A 201 2.76 -1.80 12.89
C LEU A 201 2.98 -2.97 13.85
N ARG A 202 1.91 -3.49 14.44
CA ARG A 202 2.01 -4.65 15.33
C ARG A 202 1.72 -5.94 14.58
N LYS A 203 2.69 -6.87 14.52
CA LYS A 203 2.48 -8.19 13.93
C LYS A 203 1.36 -8.94 14.65
N LEU A 204 0.42 -9.48 13.89
CA LEU A 204 -0.66 -10.34 14.38
C LEU A 204 -0.46 -11.81 14.02
N GLY A 205 0.32 -12.09 12.97
CA GLY A 205 0.66 -13.43 12.51
C GLY A 205 1.18 -13.41 11.08
N ALA A 206 1.60 -14.57 10.57
CA ALA A 206 2.00 -14.74 9.19
C ALA A 206 1.49 -16.08 8.65
N GLU A 207 1.29 -16.14 7.34
CA GLU A 207 0.97 -17.36 6.62
C GLU A 207 1.90 -17.54 5.43
N GLU A 208 2.34 -18.78 5.20
CA GLU A 208 3.02 -19.14 3.97
C GLU A 208 1.97 -19.24 2.85
N VAL A 209 2.28 -18.62 1.71
CA VAL A 209 1.40 -18.50 0.57
C VAL A 209 2.12 -18.97 -0.68
N ASN A 210 1.46 -19.82 -1.46
CA ASN A 210 1.87 -20.17 -2.80
C ASN A 210 0.87 -19.61 -3.81
N VAL A 211 1.28 -18.61 -4.59
CA VAL A 211 0.38 -17.89 -5.51
C VAL A 211 -0.14 -18.80 -6.63
N ALA A 212 0.66 -19.77 -7.09
CA ALA A 212 0.21 -20.72 -8.10
C ALA A 212 -0.91 -21.61 -7.56
N GLU A 213 -0.79 -22.14 -6.34
CA GLU A 213 -1.83 -22.93 -5.70
C GLU A 213 -3.10 -22.12 -5.38
N MET A 214 -2.96 -20.83 -5.05
CA MET A 214 -4.11 -19.93 -4.91
C MET A 214 -4.90 -19.82 -6.21
N ILE A 215 -4.21 -19.57 -7.34
CA ILE A 215 -4.85 -19.47 -8.67
C ILE A 215 -5.48 -20.79 -9.08
N LYS A 216 -4.81 -21.94 -8.85
CA LYS A 216 -5.38 -23.26 -9.17
C LYS A 216 -6.68 -23.52 -8.40
N LYS A 217 -6.72 -23.12 -7.13
CA LYS A 217 -7.89 -23.30 -6.26
C LYS A 217 -9.04 -22.37 -6.64
N ASP A 218 -8.74 -21.13 -7.02
CA ASP A 218 -9.73 -20.14 -7.42
C ASP A 218 -9.18 -19.24 -8.55
N PRO A 219 -9.37 -19.62 -9.83
CA PRO A 219 -8.92 -18.82 -10.96
C PRO A 219 -9.61 -17.46 -11.08
N SER A 220 -10.78 -17.28 -10.44
CA SER A 220 -11.56 -16.04 -10.56
C SER A 220 -10.87 -14.83 -9.90
N ILE A 221 -9.87 -15.07 -9.03
CA ILE A 221 -9.05 -14.01 -8.44
C ILE A 221 -8.37 -13.15 -9.51
N LEU A 222 -8.11 -13.72 -10.69
CA LEU A 222 -7.50 -13.01 -11.83
C LEU A 222 -8.42 -11.96 -12.46
N GLN A 223 -9.74 -12.03 -12.24
CA GLN A 223 -10.66 -10.93 -12.61
C GLN A 223 -10.33 -9.65 -11.85
N ARG A 224 -9.85 -9.79 -10.60
CA ARG A 224 -9.56 -8.67 -9.72
C ARG A 224 -8.09 -8.30 -9.72
N TYR A 225 -7.20 -9.29 -9.84
CA TYR A 225 -5.75 -9.15 -9.76
C TYR A 225 -5.06 -9.83 -10.95
N PRO A 226 -5.17 -9.29 -12.18
CA PRO A 226 -4.63 -9.92 -13.38
C PRO A 226 -3.09 -10.06 -13.33
N LEU A 227 -2.41 -9.12 -12.68
CA LEU A 227 -0.95 -9.13 -12.53
C LEU A 227 -0.44 -10.32 -11.70
N LEU A 228 -1.26 -10.93 -10.82
CA LEU A 228 -0.90 -12.20 -10.17
C LEU A 228 -0.62 -13.29 -11.19
N GLY A 229 -1.38 -13.32 -12.29
CA GLY A 229 -1.23 -14.28 -13.37
C GLY A 229 0.03 -14.04 -14.21
N GLU A 230 0.37 -12.79 -14.50
CA GLU A 230 1.56 -12.44 -15.31
C GLU A 230 2.84 -12.96 -14.68
N GLY A 231 3.00 -12.77 -13.37
CA GLY A 231 4.18 -13.29 -12.69
C GLY A 231 4.28 -14.83 -12.78
N VAL A 232 3.16 -15.58 -12.81
CA VAL A 232 3.20 -17.06 -12.81
C VAL A 232 3.66 -17.61 -14.16
N ARG A 233 3.47 -16.84 -15.23
CA ARG A 233 3.86 -17.25 -16.59
C ARG A 233 5.38 -17.38 -16.79
N GLU A 234 6.20 -16.82 -15.90
CA GLU A 234 7.66 -16.78 -16.06
C GLU A 234 8.44 -17.83 -15.26
N ALA A 235 7.80 -18.57 -14.33
CA ALA A 235 8.51 -19.37 -13.32
C ALA A 235 7.97 -20.80 -13.12
N GLU A 236 7.75 -21.55 -14.20
CA GLU A 236 7.12 -22.89 -14.21
C GLU A 236 5.58 -22.83 -14.10
N TYR A 237 4.88 -23.84 -14.67
CA TYR A 237 3.42 -24.08 -14.72
C TYR A 237 2.72 -23.85 -16.07
N ASP A 238 2.99 -24.72 -17.04
CA ASP A 238 2.08 -24.99 -18.17
C ASP A 238 0.63 -25.25 -17.69
N GLU A 239 0.46 -25.88 -16.53
CA GLU A 239 -0.83 -26.18 -15.92
C GLU A 239 -1.58 -24.92 -15.45
N VAL A 240 -0.91 -23.95 -14.83
CA VAL A 240 -1.56 -22.69 -14.41
C VAL A 240 -1.87 -21.86 -15.64
N PHE A 241 -0.97 -21.79 -16.62
CA PHE A 241 -1.25 -21.14 -17.89
C PHE A 241 -2.49 -21.73 -18.58
N ASP A 242 -2.60 -23.06 -18.64
CA ASP A 242 -3.77 -23.75 -19.17
C ASP A 242 -5.05 -23.47 -18.37
N ILE A 243 -4.97 -23.39 -17.04
CA ILE A 243 -6.09 -23.03 -16.17
C ILE A 243 -6.54 -21.59 -16.42
N VAL A 244 -5.59 -20.65 -16.45
CA VAL A 244 -5.86 -19.23 -16.75
C VAL A 244 -6.50 -19.12 -18.12
N LYS A 245 -5.92 -19.75 -19.14
CA LYS A 245 -6.42 -19.71 -20.50
C LYS A 245 -7.82 -20.32 -20.64
N LYS A 246 -8.06 -21.50 -20.06
CA LYS A 246 -9.39 -22.14 -20.06
C LYS A 246 -10.43 -21.28 -19.34
N TRP A 247 -10.02 -20.61 -18.27
CA TRP A 247 -10.88 -19.72 -17.52
C TRP A 247 -11.19 -18.45 -18.35
N GLU A 248 -10.19 -17.79 -18.95
CA GLU A 248 -10.35 -16.65 -19.86
C GLU A 248 -11.27 -17.00 -21.04
N ASP A 249 -11.08 -18.18 -21.67
CA ASP A 249 -11.90 -18.68 -22.78
C ASP A 249 -13.36 -18.99 -22.38
N SER A 250 -13.66 -19.06 -21.07
CA SER A 250 -15.00 -19.37 -20.54
C SER A 250 -15.83 -18.15 -20.14
N GLN A 251 -15.22 -16.95 -20.13
CA GLN A 251 -15.89 -15.68 -19.81
C GLN A 251 -16.56 -15.08 -21.04
#